data_AF-C3KMF6-F1
#
_entry.id   AF-C3KMF6-F1
#
_cell.length_a   1.000
_cell.length_b   1.000
_cell.length_c   1.000
_cell.angle_alpha   90.00
_cell.angle_beta   90.00
_cell.angle_gamma   90.00
#
_symmetry.space_group_name_H-M   'P 1'
#
loop_
_entity.id
_entity.type
_entity.pdbx_description
1 polymer ?
#
loop_
_entity_poly.entity_id
_entity_poly.type
_entity_poly.pdbx_seq_one_letter_code
_entity_poly.pdbx_strand_id
1 'polypeptide(L)'
;MFFPISLSILLASPKFKHMSIHIDEFAVDDPGAVLAKLLDLIATTLQPIYGIGYSMPYYWGPNTFDQGLIASRYATEDRTFYGAPPEIGRRSRAFSRTFLANASERRLDVRMRDIFELNLLSEGHLAQPINGTTLKDFIQRQRIGRLNQLTPVTWQWNVPLADIEPVRRALNDADFIIVKG
;
A
#
# COMPACT_ATOMS: atom_id res chain seq x y z
N MET A 1 -1.88 9.74 -21.72
CA MET A 1 -1.02 9.46 -20.55
C MET A 1 -1.51 8.15 -19.96
N PHE A 2 -0.64 7.15 -19.82
CA PHE A 2 -1.00 5.79 -19.39
C PHE A 2 -1.00 5.68 -17.86
N PHE A 3 -2.09 5.20 -17.27
CA PHE A 3 -2.22 4.98 -15.83
C PHE A 3 -2.59 3.52 -15.58
N PRO A 4 -1.61 2.61 -15.39
CA PRO A 4 -1.90 1.29 -14.86
C PRO A 4 -2.36 1.38 -13.40
N ILE A 5 -3.40 0.63 -13.05
CA ILE A 5 -3.64 0.24 -11.66
C ILE A 5 -2.62 -0.85 -11.34
N SER A 6 -1.77 -0.60 -10.35
CA SER A 6 -0.77 -1.55 -9.87
C SER A 6 -1.15 -2.05 -8.49
N LEU A 7 -1.20 -3.37 -8.34
CA LEU A 7 -1.49 -4.06 -7.10
C LEU A 7 -0.28 -4.92 -6.75
N SER A 8 0.33 -4.62 -5.61
CA SER A 8 1.52 -5.30 -5.10
C SER A 8 1.18 -5.97 -3.78
N ILE A 9 1.20 -7.30 -3.80
CA ILE A 9 0.71 -8.13 -2.69
C ILE A 9 1.90 -8.89 -2.14
N LEU A 10 2.10 -8.78 -0.83
CA LEU A 10 3.09 -9.58 -0.12
C LEU A 10 2.37 -10.72 0.56
N LEU A 11 2.87 -11.92 0.32
CA LEU A 11 2.23 -13.13 0.78
C LEU A 11 3.03 -13.70 1.93
N ALA A 12 2.32 -14.22 2.93
CA ALA A 12 2.93 -14.86 4.10
C ALA A 12 3.67 -16.17 3.76
N SER A 13 3.66 -16.60 2.49
CA SER A 13 4.22 -17.88 2.06
C SER A 13 5.75 -17.81 1.97
N PRO A 14 6.48 -18.73 2.62
CA PRO A 14 7.93 -18.80 2.49
C PRO A 14 8.40 -19.15 1.07
N LYS A 15 7.54 -19.80 0.27
CA LYS A 15 7.83 -20.21 -1.12
C LYS A 15 7.43 -19.18 -2.17
N PHE A 16 6.47 -18.32 -1.85
CA PHE A 16 5.93 -17.33 -2.79
C PHE A 16 5.71 -16.02 -2.04
N LYS A 17 6.72 -15.15 -2.09
CA LYS A 17 6.84 -13.99 -1.19
C LYS A 17 6.15 -12.73 -1.72
N HIS A 18 5.92 -12.65 -3.03
CA HIS A 18 5.46 -11.44 -3.68
C HIS A 18 4.75 -11.74 -4.99
N MET A 19 3.67 -11.00 -5.25
CA MET A 19 2.95 -10.96 -6.52
C MET A 19 2.71 -9.50 -6.88
N SER A 20 2.83 -9.18 -8.17
CA SER A 20 2.43 -7.88 -8.71
C SER A 20 1.49 -8.08 -9.88
N ILE A 21 0.41 -7.31 -9.89
CA ILE A 21 -0.60 -7.32 -10.93
C ILE A 21 -0.72 -5.89 -11.44
N HIS A 22 -0.68 -5.74 -12.76
CA HIS A 22 -0.86 -4.46 -13.42
C HIS A 22 -2.07 -4.57 -14.34
N ILE A 23 -3.05 -3.70 -14.12
CA ILE A 23 -4.23 -3.56 -14.97
C ILE A 23 -4.00 -2.31 -15.80
N ASP A 24 -3.90 -2.47 -17.11
CA ASP A 24 -3.92 -1.33 -18.03
C ASP A 24 -5.37 -0.85 -18.18
N GLU A 25 -5.65 0.35 -17.67
CA GLU A 25 -6.99 0.97 -17.72
C GLU A 25 -7.50 1.14 -19.17
N PHE A 26 -6.63 1.18 -20.17
CA PHE A 26 -7.03 1.27 -21.59
C PHE A 26 -7.33 -0.09 -22.22
N ALA A 27 -6.93 -1.19 -21.59
CA ALA A 27 -7.16 -2.54 -22.07
C ALA A 27 -8.46 -3.16 -21.52
N VAL A 28 -9.15 -2.46 -20.61
CA VAL A 28 -10.37 -2.95 -19.94
C VAL A 28 -11.42 -1.84 -19.86
N ASP A 29 -12.69 -2.18 -20.10
CA ASP A 29 -13.78 -1.19 -20.07
C ASP A 29 -14.10 -0.70 -18.65
N ASP A 30 -13.97 -1.57 -17.66
CA ASP A 30 -14.19 -1.27 -16.24
C ASP A 30 -13.04 -1.81 -15.39
N PRO A 31 -11.96 -1.02 -15.23
CA PRO A 31 -10.80 -1.43 -14.43
C PRO A 31 -11.15 -1.62 -12.95
N GLY A 32 -12.17 -0.93 -12.43
CA GLY A 32 -12.64 -1.08 -11.05
C GLY A 32 -13.28 -2.45 -10.81
N ALA A 33 -14.17 -2.87 -11.71
CA ALA A 33 -14.78 -4.20 -11.64
C ALA A 33 -13.75 -5.33 -11.82
N VAL A 34 -12.77 -5.14 -12.70
CA VAL A 34 -11.67 -6.10 -12.87
C VAL A 34 -10.84 -6.20 -11.60
N LEU A 35 -10.45 -5.07 -11.00
CA LEU A 35 -9.72 -5.04 -9.74
C LEU A 35 -10.51 -5.74 -8.63
N ALA A 36 -11.80 -5.48 -8.49
CA ALA A 36 -12.65 -6.12 -7.48
C ALA A 36 -12.67 -7.65 -7.63
N LYS A 37 -12.84 -8.16 -8.86
CA LYS A 37 -12.79 -9.61 -9.14
C LYS A 37 -11.43 -10.22 -8.82
N LEU A 38 -10.34 -9.52 -9.14
CA LEU A 38 -8.99 -9.99 -8.84
C LEU A 38 -8.72 -10.04 -7.34
N LEU A 39 -9.14 -9.01 -6.61
CA LEU A 39 -9.01 -8.97 -5.15
C LEU A 39 -9.77 -10.10 -4.48
N ASP A 40 -11.00 -10.39 -4.92
CA ASP A 40 -11.80 -11.50 -4.42
C ASP A 40 -11.11 -12.85 -4.66
N LEU A 41 -10.65 -13.10 -5.89
CA LEU A 41 -9.91 -14.32 -6.26
C LEU A 41 -8.65 -14.50 -5.42
N ILE A 42 -7.85 -13.44 -5.27
CA ILE A 42 -6.59 -13.47 -4.52
C ILE A 42 -6.86 -13.64 -3.04
N ALA A 43 -7.80 -12.89 -2.47
CA ALA A 43 -8.10 -12.97 -1.05
C ALA A 43 -8.61 -14.36 -0.69
N THR A 44 -9.49 -14.94 -1.50
CA THR A 44 -10.06 -16.28 -1.29
C THR A 44 -9.00 -17.38 -1.45
N THR A 45 -8.10 -17.27 -2.42
CA THR A 45 -7.14 -18.33 -2.75
C THR A 45 -5.87 -18.26 -1.90
N LEU A 46 -5.35 -17.06 -1.67
CA LEU A 46 -4.03 -16.84 -1.09
C LEU A 46 -4.06 -16.27 0.33
N GLN A 47 -5.19 -15.71 0.75
CA GLN A 47 -5.38 -15.15 2.09
C GLN A 47 -4.21 -14.23 2.51
N PRO A 48 -3.94 -13.17 1.74
CA PRO A 48 -2.81 -12.29 2.01
C PRO A 48 -2.98 -11.63 3.38
N ILE A 49 -1.89 -11.61 4.15
CA ILE A 49 -1.83 -10.90 5.43
C ILE A 49 -1.48 -9.42 5.26
N TYR A 50 -0.96 -9.03 4.09
CA TYR A 50 -0.58 -7.67 3.76
C TYR A 50 -0.55 -7.42 2.25
N GLY A 51 -0.86 -6.20 1.80
CA GLY A 51 -0.76 -5.82 0.39
C GLY A 51 -1.10 -4.35 0.17
N ILE A 52 -0.68 -3.81 -0.96
CA ILE A 52 -0.88 -2.41 -1.32
C ILE A 52 -1.34 -2.31 -2.78
N GLY A 53 -2.29 -1.43 -3.05
CA GLY A 53 -2.76 -1.12 -4.40
C GLY A 53 -2.78 0.39 -4.61
N TYR A 54 -2.35 0.80 -5.79
CA TYR A 54 -2.25 2.20 -6.18
C TYR A 54 -2.38 2.37 -7.70
N SER A 55 -2.87 3.53 -8.13
CA SER A 55 -2.75 3.94 -9.53
C SER A 55 -1.52 4.84 -9.69
N MET A 56 -0.75 4.61 -10.75
CA MET A 56 0.48 5.36 -11.02
C MET A 56 0.64 5.54 -12.53
N PRO A 57 1.06 6.72 -13.01
CA PRO A 57 1.41 6.86 -14.41
C PRO A 57 2.66 6.04 -14.77
N TYR A 58 2.60 5.34 -15.91
CA TYR A 58 3.53 4.27 -16.30
C TYR A 58 5.02 4.65 -16.30
N TYR A 59 5.37 5.94 -16.42
CA TYR A 59 6.76 6.39 -16.59
C TYR A 59 7.69 6.13 -15.39
N TRP A 60 7.15 5.82 -14.20
CA TRP A 60 7.97 5.42 -13.04
C TRP A 60 8.34 3.94 -13.05
N GLY A 61 7.74 3.12 -13.94
CA GLY A 61 7.92 1.67 -13.96
C GLY A 61 7.41 1.03 -12.65
N PRO A 62 6.18 0.48 -12.62
CA PRO A 62 5.54 0.06 -11.37
C PRO A 62 6.34 -0.99 -10.58
N ASN A 63 7.14 -1.80 -11.27
CA ASN A 63 8.10 -2.73 -10.66
C ASN A 63 9.11 -2.06 -9.72
N THR A 64 9.60 -0.86 -10.05
CA THR A 64 10.59 -0.17 -9.20
C THR A 64 9.96 0.32 -7.90
N PHE A 65 8.70 0.74 -7.96
CA PHE A 65 7.94 1.14 -6.80
C PHE A 65 7.53 -0.08 -5.96
N ASP A 66 7.08 -1.16 -6.58
CA ASP A 66 6.68 -2.39 -5.88
C ASP A 66 7.82 -3.02 -5.10
N GLN A 67 9.03 -3.03 -5.67
CA GLN A 67 10.24 -3.53 -5.02
C GLN A 67 10.78 -2.59 -3.92
N GLY A 68 10.17 -1.42 -3.74
CA GLY A 68 10.58 -0.45 -2.76
C GLY A 68 11.90 0.25 -3.08
N LEU A 69 12.21 0.38 -4.37
CA LEU A 69 13.32 1.21 -4.84
C LEU A 69 12.94 2.70 -4.79
N ILE A 70 11.64 3.01 -4.72
CA ILE A 70 11.08 4.36 -4.70
C ILE A 70 10.04 4.54 -3.59
N ALA A 71 10.09 5.70 -2.90
CA ALA A 71 9.31 5.95 -1.67
C ALA A 71 8.03 6.77 -1.83
N SER A 72 7.95 7.69 -2.81
CA SER A 72 6.89 8.69 -2.79
C SER A 72 6.34 8.97 -4.17
N ARG A 73 5.04 8.76 -4.30
CA ARG A 73 4.19 9.15 -5.42
C ARG A 73 3.38 10.44 -5.16
N TYR A 74 3.44 10.94 -3.92
CA TYR A 74 2.59 12.02 -3.40
C TYR A 74 3.31 13.35 -3.19
N ALA A 75 4.62 13.36 -3.30
CA ALA A 75 5.40 14.56 -3.02
C ALA A 75 5.44 15.55 -4.20
N THR A 76 4.75 15.29 -5.32
CA THR A 76 4.81 16.15 -6.51
C THR A 76 3.49 16.25 -7.24
N GLU A 77 2.99 17.49 -7.37
CA GLU A 77 2.06 17.87 -8.44
C GLU A 77 2.71 17.68 -9.82
N ASP A 78 4.04 17.76 -9.87
CA ASP A 78 4.82 17.66 -11.11
C ASP A 78 5.06 16.20 -11.51
N ARG A 79 4.22 15.72 -12.43
CA ARG A 79 4.26 14.39 -13.04
C ARG A 79 5.20 14.34 -14.25
N THR A 80 6.34 15.03 -14.17
CA THR A 80 7.21 15.25 -15.33
C THR A 80 8.02 14.01 -15.72
N PHE A 81 8.29 13.91 -17.03
CA PHE A 81 9.05 12.86 -17.70
C PHE A 81 10.52 12.71 -17.22
N TYR A 82 10.97 13.59 -16.32
CA TYR A 82 12.38 13.80 -15.96
C TYR A 82 12.80 13.12 -14.63
N GLY A 83 11.95 12.23 -14.10
CA GLY A 83 12.24 11.47 -12.88
C GLY A 83 11.80 12.17 -11.60
N ALA A 84 12.01 11.52 -10.46
CA ALA A 84 11.56 12.00 -9.17
C ALA A 84 12.29 13.30 -8.76
N PRO A 85 11.57 14.34 -8.30
CA PRO A 85 12.19 15.55 -7.78
C PRO A 85 13.21 15.28 -6.65
N PRO A 86 14.24 16.13 -6.50
CA PRO A 86 15.40 15.84 -5.64
C PRO A 86 15.04 15.54 -4.17
N GLU A 87 13.96 16.15 -3.68
CA GLU A 87 13.38 15.94 -2.35
C GLU A 87 12.75 14.53 -2.18
N ILE A 88 12.16 13.98 -3.24
CA ILE A 88 11.75 12.56 -3.29
C ILE A 88 12.96 11.65 -3.27
N GLY A 89 14.06 12.03 -3.93
CA GLY A 89 15.28 11.24 -3.98
C GLY A 89 15.87 10.92 -2.59
N ARG A 90 15.72 11.78 -1.58
CA ARG A 90 16.14 11.46 -0.19
C ARG A 90 15.21 10.47 0.48
N ARG A 91 13.88 10.67 0.36
CA ARG A 91 12.87 9.75 0.89
C ARG A 91 12.99 8.37 0.25
N SER A 92 13.12 8.33 -1.07
CA SER A 92 13.41 7.14 -1.88
C SER A 92 14.62 6.38 -1.35
N ARG A 93 15.74 7.06 -1.11
CA ARG A 93 16.95 6.42 -0.58
C ARG A 93 16.80 5.93 0.85
N ALA A 94 16.16 6.71 1.73
CA ALA A 94 15.89 6.31 3.11
C ALA A 94 14.98 5.07 3.16
N PHE A 95 13.94 5.06 2.33
CA PHE A 95 12.99 3.98 2.14
C PHE A 95 13.65 2.72 1.60
N SER A 96 14.41 2.81 0.50
CA SER A 96 15.12 1.68 -0.09
C SER A 96 16.11 1.08 0.90
N ARG A 97 16.81 1.91 1.69
CA ARG A 97 17.71 1.42 2.74
C ARG A 97 16.95 0.65 3.81
N THR A 98 15.86 1.19 4.36
CA THR A 98 15.07 0.52 5.41
C THR A 98 14.38 -0.75 4.89
N PHE A 99 13.83 -0.69 3.68
CA PHE A 99 13.17 -1.84 3.08
C PHE A 99 14.21 -2.91 2.72
N LEU A 100 15.28 -2.61 1.99
CA LEU A 100 16.25 -3.62 1.52
C LEU A 100 17.17 -4.18 2.62
N ALA A 101 17.44 -3.44 3.71
CA ALA A 101 18.45 -3.85 4.69
C ALA A 101 18.08 -5.07 5.54
N ASN A 102 16.81 -5.25 5.95
CA ASN A 102 16.43 -6.40 6.78
C ASN A 102 14.97 -6.81 6.59
N ALA A 103 14.72 -7.80 5.74
CA ALA A 103 13.37 -8.28 5.45
C ALA A 103 12.63 -8.84 6.68
N SER A 104 13.36 -9.43 7.63
CA SER A 104 12.83 -9.98 8.89
C SER A 104 12.37 -8.91 9.88
N GLU A 105 12.94 -7.71 9.84
CA GLU A 105 12.62 -6.62 10.77
C GLU A 105 11.39 -5.81 10.35
N ARG A 106 10.91 -6.01 9.11
CA ARG A 106 9.78 -5.26 8.57
C ARG A 106 8.47 -5.57 9.31
N ARG A 107 8.32 -6.77 9.86
CA ARG A 107 7.13 -7.24 10.60
C ARG A 107 5.81 -6.85 9.91
N LEU A 108 5.73 -7.16 8.61
CA LEU A 108 4.58 -6.81 7.73
C LEU A 108 3.29 -7.58 8.06
N ASP A 109 3.31 -8.42 9.09
CA ASP A 109 2.15 -9.03 9.73
C ASP A 109 1.44 -8.08 10.70
N VAL A 110 2.13 -7.01 11.13
CA VAL A 110 1.64 -6.03 12.11
C VAL A 110 1.96 -4.57 11.76
N ARG A 111 2.99 -4.31 10.95
CA ARG A 111 3.39 -2.97 10.50
C ARG A 111 3.08 -2.79 9.01
N MET A 112 2.72 -1.56 8.65
CA MET A 112 2.47 -1.21 7.25
C MET A 112 3.73 -0.62 6.61
N ARG A 113 3.92 -0.87 5.32
CA ARG A 113 4.99 -0.22 4.55
C ARG A 113 4.76 1.28 4.48
N ASP A 114 3.53 1.66 4.14
CA ASP A 114 3.00 3.02 4.03
C ASP A 114 1.47 2.92 3.81
N ILE A 115 0.78 4.04 3.59
CA ILE A 115 -0.66 4.12 3.29
C ILE A 115 -0.89 4.36 1.81
N PHE A 116 -1.74 3.52 1.23
CA PHE A 116 -2.12 3.54 -0.17
C PHE A 116 -3.64 3.67 -0.35
N GLU A 117 -4.12 3.86 -1.58
CA GLU A 117 -5.58 3.94 -1.81
C GLU A 117 -6.24 2.60 -1.54
N LEU A 118 -5.49 1.50 -1.71
CA LEU A 118 -5.91 0.17 -1.30
C LEU A 118 -4.83 -0.44 -0.42
N ASN A 119 -5.23 -0.94 0.75
CA ASN A 119 -4.36 -1.65 1.67
C ASN A 119 -5.06 -2.97 2.03
N LEU A 120 -4.37 -4.08 1.86
CA LEU A 120 -4.79 -5.37 2.41
C LEU A 120 -4.15 -5.52 3.79
N LEU A 121 -4.98 -5.78 4.79
CA LEU A 121 -4.58 -5.84 6.19
C LEU A 121 -5.05 -7.15 6.82
N SER A 122 -4.24 -7.69 7.72
CA SER A 122 -4.65 -8.78 8.62
C SER A 122 -5.29 -8.23 9.90
N GLU A 123 -5.91 -9.12 10.68
CA GLU A 123 -6.37 -8.77 12.05
C GLU A 123 -5.20 -8.29 12.91
N GLY A 124 -3.98 -8.82 12.69
CA GLY A 124 -2.77 -8.40 13.39
C GLY A 124 -2.47 -6.91 13.20
N HIS A 125 -2.73 -6.35 12.02
CA HIS A 125 -2.63 -4.91 11.76
C HIS A 125 -3.77 -4.14 12.45
N LEU A 126 -5.00 -4.64 12.32
CA LEU A 126 -6.19 -3.97 12.83
C LEU A 126 -6.23 -3.89 14.36
N ALA A 127 -5.64 -4.87 15.05
CA ALA A 127 -5.58 -4.96 16.50
C ALA A 127 -4.40 -4.18 17.11
N GLN A 128 -3.47 -3.65 16.31
CA GLN A 128 -2.37 -2.86 16.84
C GLN A 128 -2.90 -1.58 17.54
N PRO A 129 -2.26 -1.14 18.64
CA PRO A 129 -2.69 0.02 19.41
C PRO A 129 -2.20 1.36 18.81
N ILE A 130 -3.11 2.28 18.52
CA ILE A 130 -2.85 3.67 18.14
C ILE A 130 -3.53 4.62 19.14
N ASN A 131 -2.76 5.48 19.81
CA ASN A 131 -3.28 6.52 20.73
C ASN A 131 -4.34 6.02 21.73
N GLY A 132 -4.12 4.83 22.31
CA GLY A 132 -5.04 4.22 23.29
C GLY A 132 -6.28 3.54 22.69
N THR A 133 -6.36 3.39 21.36
CA THR A 133 -7.40 2.62 20.67
C THR A 133 -6.77 1.64 19.66
N THR A 134 -7.54 0.85 18.93
CA THR A 134 -7.00 -0.04 17.88
C THR A 134 -6.99 0.65 16.52
N LEU A 135 -6.19 0.17 15.55
CA LEU A 135 -6.24 0.70 14.18
C LEU A 135 -7.67 0.60 13.59
N LYS A 136 -8.36 -0.51 13.85
CA LYS A 136 -9.75 -0.72 13.44
C LYS A 136 -10.67 0.38 13.97
N ASP A 137 -10.61 0.63 15.27
CA ASP A 137 -11.42 1.67 15.92
C ASP A 137 -11.04 3.07 15.44
N PHE A 138 -9.75 3.33 15.23
CA PHE A 138 -9.26 4.59 14.70
C PHE A 138 -9.85 4.87 13.31
N ILE A 139 -9.79 3.89 12.40
CA ILE A 139 -10.36 3.99 11.04
C ILE A 139 -11.86 4.28 11.10
N GLN A 140 -12.59 3.55 11.96
CA GLN A 140 -14.04 3.69 12.09
C GLN A 140 -14.46 5.04 12.71
N ARG A 141 -13.79 5.46 13.79
CA ARG A 141 -14.11 6.72 14.49
C ARG A 141 -13.81 7.95 13.67
N GLN A 142 -12.66 7.96 13.00
CA GLN A 142 -12.23 9.07 12.15
C GLN A 142 -12.88 9.03 10.76
N ARG A 143 -13.65 7.97 10.44
CA ARG A 143 -14.30 7.74 9.14
C ARG A 143 -13.30 7.83 7.97
N ILE A 144 -12.10 7.29 8.17
CA ILE A 144 -11.03 7.33 7.18
C ILE A 144 -11.26 6.23 6.16
N GLY A 145 -11.81 6.61 5.01
CA GLY A 145 -12.04 5.67 3.92
C GLY A 145 -13.04 4.56 4.27
N ARG A 146 -12.83 3.37 3.69
CA ARG A 146 -13.75 2.22 3.83
C ARG A 146 -12.98 0.95 4.16
N LEU A 147 -13.32 0.33 5.29
CA LEU A 147 -12.78 -0.95 5.72
C LEU A 147 -13.80 -2.05 5.47
N ASN A 148 -13.49 -2.96 4.56
CA ASN A 148 -14.32 -4.12 4.22
C ASN A 148 -13.56 -5.39 4.57
N GLN A 149 -14.25 -6.36 5.16
CA GLN A 149 -13.67 -7.69 5.35
C GLN A 149 -13.84 -8.50 4.06
N LEU A 150 -12.74 -8.99 3.48
CA LEU A 150 -12.78 -9.84 2.28
C LEU A 150 -12.86 -11.32 2.66
N THR A 151 -12.09 -11.73 3.66
CA THR A 151 -12.07 -13.10 4.20
C THR A 151 -11.96 -13.06 5.72
N PRO A 152 -12.05 -14.20 6.43
CA PRO A 152 -11.83 -14.23 7.89
C PRO A 152 -10.47 -13.68 8.34
N VAL A 153 -9.47 -13.61 7.45
CA VAL A 153 -8.10 -13.20 7.78
C VAL A 153 -7.59 -11.99 6.99
N THR A 154 -8.33 -11.52 5.99
CA THR A 154 -7.93 -10.41 5.11
C THR A 154 -9.02 -9.34 5.07
N TRP A 155 -8.62 -8.10 5.33
CA TRP A 155 -9.41 -6.89 5.18
C TRP A 155 -8.88 -6.03 4.06
N GLN A 156 -9.77 -5.35 3.36
CA GLN A 156 -9.47 -4.30 2.42
C GLN A 156 -9.79 -2.95 3.05
N TRP A 157 -8.78 -2.09 3.18
CA TRP A 157 -8.93 -0.71 3.57
C TRP A 157 -8.66 0.20 2.39
N ASN A 158 -9.72 0.85 1.90
CA ASN A 158 -9.61 1.84 0.84
C ASN A 158 -9.52 3.24 1.42
N VAL A 159 -8.46 4.00 1.11
CA VAL A 159 -8.24 5.36 1.61
C VAL A 159 -8.34 6.35 0.43
N PRO A 160 -9.22 7.35 0.49
CA PRO A 160 -9.26 8.40 -0.52
C PRO A 160 -7.92 9.13 -0.62
N LEU A 161 -7.53 9.52 -1.84
CA LEU A 161 -6.25 10.17 -2.10
C LEU A 161 -6.00 11.40 -1.20
N ALA A 162 -7.06 12.19 -0.98
CA ALA A 162 -7.02 13.40 -0.16
C ALA A 162 -6.74 13.12 1.32
N ASP A 163 -7.06 11.92 1.81
CA ASP A 163 -6.92 11.55 3.21
C ASP A 163 -5.55 10.90 3.50
N ILE A 164 -4.79 10.52 2.48
CA ILE A 164 -3.57 9.71 2.67
C ILE A 164 -2.49 10.44 3.47
N GLU A 165 -2.18 11.71 3.18
CA GLU A 165 -1.17 12.46 3.96
C GLU A 165 -1.60 12.73 5.41
N PRO A 166 -2.84 13.19 5.70
CA PRO A 166 -3.34 13.27 7.08
C PRO A 166 -3.22 11.95 7.85
N VAL A 167 -3.62 10.84 7.22
CA VAL A 167 -3.65 9.50 7.83
C VAL A 167 -2.24 8.98 8.06
N ARG A 168 -1.35 9.14 7.07
CA ARG A 168 0.06 8.79 7.19
C ARG A 168 0.70 9.49 8.38
N ARG A 169 0.47 10.80 8.56
CA ARG A 169 1.03 11.54 9.71
C ARG A 169 0.58 10.94 11.04
N ALA A 170 -0.73 10.70 11.21
CA ALA A 170 -1.26 10.10 12.43
C ALA A 170 -0.67 8.71 12.73
N LEU A 171 -0.41 7.91 11.71
CA LEU A 171 0.15 6.56 11.85
C LEU A 171 1.68 6.55 12.01
N ASN A 172 2.39 7.52 11.44
CA ASN A 172 3.82 7.73 11.66
C ASN A 172 4.10 8.06 13.13
N ASP A 173 3.30 8.96 13.72
CA ASP A 173 3.42 9.34 15.12
C ASP A 173 3.20 8.14 16.08
N ALA A 174 2.46 7.12 15.61
CA ALA A 174 2.16 5.89 16.33
C ALA A 174 3.11 4.71 16.00
N ASP A 175 4.19 4.92 15.23
CA ASP A 175 5.16 3.89 14.81
C ASP A 175 4.55 2.69 14.03
N PHE A 176 3.43 2.92 13.34
CA PHE A 176 2.74 1.90 12.54
C PHE A 176 3.32 1.68 11.15
N ILE A 177 3.96 2.72 10.62
CA ILE A 177 4.49 2.76 9.27
C ILE A 177 6.01 2.62 9.35
N ILE A 178 6.55 1.69 8.56
CA ILE A 178 7.99 1.38 8.54
C ILE A 178 8.81 2.57 8.02
N VAL A 179 8.20 3.38 7.15
CA VAL A 179 8.84 4.52 6.50
C VAL A 179 8.67 5.76 7.36
N LYS A 180 9.69 6.05 8.18
CA LYS A 180 9.79 7.30 8.94
C LYS A 180 10.27 8.41 8.01
N GLY A 181 9.47 9.45 7.81
CA GLY A 181 9.80 10.57 6.92
C GLY A 181 8.93 11.80 7.13
#